data_AF-A0A177WLY8-F1
#
_entry.id   AF-A0A177WLY8-F1
#
_cell.length_a   1.000
_cell.length_b   1.000
_cell.length_c   1.000
_cell.angle_alpha   90.00
_cell.angle_beta   90.00
_cell.angle_gamma   90.00
#
_symmetry.space_group_name_H-M   'P 1'
#
loop_
_entity.id
_entity.type
_entity.pdbx_description
1 polymer ?
#
loop_
_entity_poly.entity_id
_entity_poly.type
_entity_poly.pdbx_seq_one_letter_code
_entity_poly.pdbx_strand_id
1 'polypeptide(L)'
;MGRLSTFEDERHITIHSIAHQTNPNYETTEWLTVMSLKQDVYDKPLVVPKSIKQAVISKYGTDAAQDSTVKQVTNENKQFVDALQDHIGALPDSAIVHFSKTSQDAQLRLAAIQSLKNKTTDANKQTQLVARQFSYGFKRMVEQGILALRDEESDTYEKITHQGNLGIEILEIIRQESRQAKSRMKGVSQDFVVLRLQEQQRFQRVPKLRIIESIQQLNSTADIYSVDATHYAAV
;
A
#
# COMPACT_ATOMS: atom_id res chain seq x y z
N MET A 1 31.91 -15.92 -8.96
CA MET A 1 30.67 -15.19 -9.32
C MET A 1 29.48 -15.80 -8.59
N GLY A 2 28.48 -15.02 -8.22
CA GLY A 2 27.32 -15.52 -7.47
C GLY A 2 26.13 -14.58 -7.50
N ARG A 3 25.03 -15.01 -6.89
CA ARG A 3 23.81 -14.22 -6.70
C ARG A 3 23.59 -13.98 -5.21
N LEU A 4 23.35 -12.72 -4.84
CA LEU A 4 22.90 -12.35 -3.50
C LEU A 4 21.41 -12.67 -3.36
N SER A 5 21.02 -13.39 -2.31
CA SER A 5 19.65 -13.69 -1.93
C SER A 5 19.42 -13.44 -0.44
N THR A 6 18.16 -13.37 -0.04
CA THR A 6 17.74 -13.21 1.35
C THR A 6 16.86 -14.39 1.74
N PHE A 7 17.15 -15.02 2.86
CA PHE A 7 16.35 -16.11 3.44
C PHE A 7 16.28 -15.88 4.94
N GLU A 8 15.06 -15.83 5.52
CA GLU A 8 14.85 -15.55 6.95
C GLU A 8 15.59 -14.28 7.43
N ASP A 9 15.53 -13.20 6.64
CA ASP A 9 16.23 -11.93 6.86
C ASP A 9 17.78 -12.01 6.89
N GLU A 10 18.36 -13.19 6.66
CA GLU A 10 19.79 -13.36 6.49
C GLU A 10 20.20 -13.28 5.01
N ARG A 11 21.36 -12.66 4.76
CA ARG A 11 21.90 -12.48 3.40
C ARG A 11 22.77 -13.66 3.02
N HIS A 12 22.37 -14.38 1.99
CA HIS A 12 23.09 -15.53 1.46
C HIS A 12 23.68 -15.20 0.08
N ILE A 13 24.83 -15.80 -0.25
CA ILE A 13 25.41 -15.73 -1.60
C ILE A 13 25.38 -17.14 -2.18
N THR A 14 24.56 -17.34 -3.21
CA THR A 14 24.61 -18.56 -4.00
C THR A 14 25.79 -18.48 -4.96
N ILE A 15 26.79 -19.32 -4.75
CA ILE A 15 28.04 -19.33 -5.54
C ILE A 15 27.81 -20.15 -6.82
N HIS A 16 28.08 -19.55 -7.97
CA HIS A 16 28.06 -20.24 -9.27
C HIS A 16 29.46 -20.70 -9.71
N SER A 17 30.48 -19.95 -9.35
CA SER A 17 31.87 -20.27 -9.65
C SER A 17 32.80 -19.76 -8.56
N ILE A 18 33.77 -20.59 -8.21
CA ILE A 18 34.85 -20.28 -7.28
C ILE A 18 36.17 -20.72 -7.91
N ALA A 19 37.20 -19.89 -7.79
CA ALA A 19 38.55 -20.18 -8.25
C ALA A 19 39.55 -19.69 -7.21
N HIS A 20 40.64 -20.43 -7.05
CA HIS A 20 41.72 -20.03 -6.15
C HIS A 20 42.59 -18.96 -6.80
N GLN A 21 42.81 -17.85 -6.09
CA GLN A 21 43.62 -16.75 -6.59
C GLN A 21 45.04 -16.79 -6.02
N THR A 22 46.02 -16.79 -6.92
CA THR A 22 47.44 -16.93 -6.57
C THR A 22 48.22 -15.61 -6.57
N ASN A 23 47.66 -14.54 -7.14
CA ASN A 23 48.31 -13.24 -7.19
C ASN A 23 48.12 -12.48 -5.86
N PRO A 24 49.20 -12.13 -5.14
CA PRO A 24 49.12 -11.45 -3.84
C PRO A 24 48.58 -10.02 -3.94
N ASN A 25 48.66 -9.39 -5.11
CA ASN A 25 48.19 -8.02 -5.31
C ASN A 25 46.73 -7.94 -5.77
N TYR A 26 46.07 -9.09 -5.99
CA TYR A 26 44.74 -9.14 -6.57
C TYR A 26 43.69 -8.41 -5.73
N GLU A 27 43.73 -8.62 -4.41
CA GLU A 27 42.78 -8.01 -3.49
C GLU A 27 42.84 -6.47 -3.56
N THR A 28 44.05 -5.90 -3.52
CA THR A 28 44.25 -4.45 -3.65
C THR A 28 43.70 -3.91 -4.96
N THR A 29 43.92 -4.60 -6.08
CA THR A 29 43.39 -4.18 -7.37
C THR A 29 41.86 -4.28 -7.45
N GLU A 30 41.25 -5.28 -6.83
CA GLU A 30 39.79 -5.41 -6.75
C GLU A 30 39.18 -4.28 -5.91
N TRP A 31 39.78 -3.94 -4.75
CA TRP A 31 39.30 -2.83 -3.92
C TRP A 31 39.29 -1.49 -4.68
N LEU A 32 40.37 -1.19 -5.41
CA LEU A 32 40.44 0.01 -6.24
C LEU A 32 39.38 0.01 -7.35
N THR A 33 39.14 -1.16 -7.95
CA THR A 33 38.12 -1.33 -8.99
C THR A 33 36.71 -1.12 -8.42
N VAL A 34 36.41 -1.68 -7.25
CA VAL A 34 35.12 -1.51 -6.56
C VAL A 34 34.88 -0.03 -6.21
N MET A 35 35.90 0.68 -5.74
CA MET A 35 35.80 2.12 -5.44
C MET A 35 35.51 2.95 -6.70
N SER A 36 36.24 2.70 -7.79
CA SER A 36 35.99 3.37 -9.07
C SER A 36 34.60 3.07 -9.61
N LEU A 37 34.17 1.80 -9.64
CA LEU A 37 32.84 1.41 -10.09
C LEU A 37 31.74 2.06 -9.24
N LYS A 38 31.91 2.13 -7.92
CA LYS A 38 30.96 2.79 -7.04
C LYS A 38 30.81 4.27 -7.42
N GLN A 39 31.91 4.99 -7.52
CA GLN A 39 31.91 6.42 -7.83
C GLN A 39 31.42 6.70 -9.26
N ASP A 40 31.81 5.87 -10.23
CA ASP A 40 31.59 6.17 -11.64
C ASP A 40 30.29 5.63 -12.21
N VAL A 41 29.76 4.55 -11.62
CA VAL A 41 28.61 3.82 -12.13
C VAL A 41 27.48 3.74 -11.11
N TYR A 42 27.72 3.20 -9.91
CA TYR A 42 26.64 2.87 -8.98
C TYR A 42 26.06 4.07 -8.22
N ASP A 43 26.88 5.08 -7.90
CA ASP A 43 26.43 6.29 -7.20
C ASP A 43 25.81 7.33 -8.15
N LYS A 44 26.03 7.20 -9.47
CA LYS A 44 25.44 8.11 -10.46
C LYS A 44 24.00 7.66 -10.79
N PRO A 45 23.03 8.57 -10.81
CA PRO A 45 21.67 8.21 -11.20
C PRO A 45 21.66 7.72 -12.64
N LEU A 46 20.93 6.64 -12.90
CA LEU A 46 20.78 6.09 -14.25
C LEU A 46 20.07 7.10 -15.15
N VAL A 47 20.82 7.76 -16.04
CA VAL A 47 20.26 8.65 -17.06
C VAL A 47 20.12 7.88 -18.36
N VAL A 48 18.89 7.46 -18.69
CA VAL A 48 18.60 6.79 -19.97
C VAL A 48 18.83 7.77 -21.12
N PRO A 49 19.71 7.46 -22.09
CA PRO A 49 19.97 8.29 -23.27
C PRO A 49 18.68 8.61 -24.05
N LYS A 50 18.58 9.85 -24.55
CA LYS A 50 17.39 10.33 -25.28
C LYS A 50 17.08 9.49 -26.53
N SER A 51 18.10 8.95 -27.19
CA SER A 51 17.97 8.06 -28.34
C SER A 51 17.22 6.77 -27.99
N ILE A 52 17.49 6.18 -26.82
CA ILE A 52 16.80 4.99 -26.33
C ILE A 52 15.36 5.33 -25.95
N LYS A 53 15.13 6.45 -25.25
CA LYS A 53 13.77 6.91 -24.92
C LYS A 53 12.92 7.08 -26.19
N GLN A 54 13.46 7.72 -27.22
CA GLN A 54 12.75 7.93 -28.50
C GLN A 54 12.51 6.62 -29.25
N ALA A 55 13.47 5.70 -29.27
CA ALA A 55 13.32 4.39 -29.90
C ALA A 55 12.28 3.49 -29.21
N VAL A 56 12.14 3.62 -27.87
CA VAL A 56 11.09 2.92 -27.11
C VAL A 56 9.73 3.54 -27.38
N ILE A 57 9.62 4.87 -27.41
CA ILE A 57 8.36 5.58 -27.71
C ILE A 57 7.87 5.26 -29.13
N SER A 58 8.77 5.18 -30.11
CA SER A 58 8.39 4.88 -31.49
C SER A 58 8.00 3.42 -31.72
N LYS A 59 8.56 2.47 -30.97
CA LYS A 59 8.26 1.04 -31.10
C LYS A 59 7.07 0.55 -30.26
N TYR A 60 6.81 1.16 -29.10
CA TYR A 60 5.83 0.64 -28.14
C TYR A 60 4.62 1.54 -27.91
N GLY A 61 4.54 2.71 -28.55
CA GLY A 61 3.44 3.65 -28.29
C GLY A 61 3.50 4.23 -26.88
N THR A 62 2.69 5.25 -26.64
CA THR A 62 2.70 6.13 -25.45
C THR A 62 2.24 5.48 -24.13
N ASP A 63 2.60 4.24 -23.85
CA ASP A 63 2.34 3.62 -22.53
C ASP A 63 3.56 3.69 -21.59
N ALA A 64 4.76 4.01 -22.11
CA ALA A 64 6.00 4.07 -21.31
C ALA A 64 6.52 5.49 -21.00
N ALA A 65 5.82 6.54 -21.46
CA ALA A 65 6.21 7.95 -21.25
C ALA A 65 5.47 8.64 -20.06
N GLN A 66 4.85 7.87 -19.16
CA GLN A 66 4.07 8.41 -18.03
C GLN A 66 4.90 8.77 -16.79
N ASP A 67 6.19 8.47 -16.70
CA ASP A 67 6.88 8.55 -15.40
C ASP A 67 7.24 9.99 -14.95
N SER A 68 7.31 10.96 -15.87
CA SER A 68 7.57 12.37 -15.51
C SER A 68 6.29 13.18 -15.25
N THR A 69 5.17 12.81 -15.88
CA THR A 69 3.86 13.45 -15.67
C THR A 69 3.12 12.86 -14.47
N VAL A 70 3.42 11.62 -14.07
CA VAL A 70 2.85 10.97 -12.88
C VAL A 70 3.23 11.70 -11.59
N LYS A 71 4.41 12.34 -11.47
CA LYS A 71 4.80 13.07 -10.25
C LYS A 71 4.05 14.39 -10.02
N GLN A 72 3.57 15.07 -11.06
CA GLN A 72 2.72 16.25 -10.90
C GLN A 72 1.22 15.89 -10.84
N VAL A 73 0.77 14.82 -11.50
CA VAL A 73 -0.61 14.31 -11.37
C VAL A 73 -0.86 13.73 -9.97
N THR A 74 0.17 13.17 -9.32
CA THR A 74 0.03 12.64 -7.94
C THR A 74 -0.21 13.71 -6.90
N ASN A 75 0.35 14.92 -7.01
CA ASN A 75 0.18 15.96 -5.98
C ASN A 75 -1.22 16.59 -5.96
N GLU A 76 -1.82 16.89 -7.12
CA GLU A 76 -3.15 17.52 -7.18
C GLU A 76 -4.27 16.53 -6.82
N ASN A 77 -4.15 15.27 -7.26
CA ASN A 77 -5.07 14.22 -6.84
C ASN A 77 -4.90 13.88 -5.36
N LYS A 78 -3.69 14.00 -4.82
CA LYS A 78 -3.43 13.79 -3.38
C LYS A 78 -4.15 14.83 -2.53
N GLN A 79 -4.14 16.11 -2.92
CA GLN A 79 -4.90 17.14 -2.18
C GLN A 79 -6.40 16.84 -2.10
N PHE A 80 -7.00 16.34 -3.18
CA PHE A 80 -8.41 15.94 -3.16
C PHE A 80 -8.65 14.70 -2.30
N VAL A 81 -7.78 13.69 -2.39
CA VAL A 81 -7.88 12.48 -1.56
C VAL A 81 -7.70 12.82 -0.08
N ASP A 82 -6.76 13.69 0.26
CA ASP A 82 -6.52 14.16 1.62
C ASP A 82 -7.76 14.92 2.16
N ALA A 83 -8.35 15.83 1.37
CA ALA A 83 -9.59 16.53 1.75
C ALA A 83 -10.79 15.58 1.92
N LEU A 84 -10.89 14.55 1.07
CA LEU A 84 -11.94 13.54 1.17
C LEU A 84 -11.70 12.64 2.39
N GLN A 85 -10.43 12.39 2.75
CA GLN A 85 -10.04 11.62 3.92
C GLN A 85 -10.34 12.40 5.20
N ASP A 86 -10.10 13.70 5.25
CA ASP A 86 -10.44 14.56 6.38
C ASP A 86 -11.96 14.61 6.59
N HIS A 87 -12.74 14.74 5.51
CA HIS A 87 -14.20 14.72 5.57
C HIS A 87 -14.74 13.40 6.12
N ILE A 88 -14.21 12.26 5.65
CA ILE A 88 -14.59 10.95 6.18
C ILE A 88 -14.04 10.75 7.60
N GLY A 89 -12.88 11.32 7.91
CA GLY A 89 -12.26 11.34 9.23
C GLY A 89 -13.15 11.97 10.29
N ALA A 90 -13.83 13.07 9.94
CA ALA A 90 -14.76 13.78 10.82
C ALA A 90 -16.08 13.03 11.10
N LEU A 91 -16.44 12.02 10.30
CA LEU A 91 -17.62 11.19 10.55
C LEU A 91 -17.39 10.26 11.76
N PRO A 92 -18.46 9.87 12.48
CA PRO A 92 -18.34 8.96 13.63
C PRO A 92 -17.72 7.62 13.21
N ASP A 93 -17.15 6.92 14.18
CA ASP A 93 -16.61 5.58 13.97
C ASP A 93 -17.70 4.63 13.45
N SER A 94 -17.34 3.79 12.47
CA SER A 94 -18.26 2.87 11.78
C SER A 94 -19.42 3.54 11.01
N ALA A 95 -19.27 4.81 10.60
CA ALA A 95 -20.24 5.49 9.76
C ALA A 95 -20.40 4.85 8.37
N ILE A 96 -21.64 4.86 7.87
CA ILE A 96 -21.96 4.44 6.50
C ILE A 96 -21.87 5.66 5.58
N VAL A 97 -20.89 5.64 4.68
CA VAL A 97 -20.63 6.66 3.67
C VAL A 97 -21.35 6.27 2.38
N HIS A 98 -22.19 7.16 1.87
CA HIS A 98 -22.87 6.96 0.59
C HIS A 98 -22.13 7.77 -0.48
N PHE A 99 -21.74 7.13 -1.59
CA PHE A 99 -21.06 7.83 -2.68
C PHE A 99 -21.90 8.98 -3.24
N SER A 100 -23.20 8.75 -3.42
CA SER A 100 -24.16 9.72 -3.94
C SER A 100 -24.28 10.96 -3.05
N LYS A 101 -24.27 10.81 -1.72
CA LYS A 101 -24.34 11.93 -0.77
C LYS A 101 -23.01 12.71 -0.73
N THR A 102 -21.90 11.98 -0.68
CA THR A 102 -20.55 12.57 -0.58
C THR A 102 -20.18 13.34 -1.85
N SER A 103 -20.56 12.82 -3.02
CA SER A 103 -20.34 13.47 -4.31
C SER A 103 -21.22 14.71 -4.54
N GLN A 104 -22.27 14.90 -3.74
CA GLN A 104 -23.12 16.09 -3.78
C GLN A 104 -22.63 17.22 -2.87
N ASP A 105 -21.71 16.95 -1.96
CA ASP A 105 -21.16 17.98 -1.05
C ASP A 105 -20.47 19.09 -1.85
N ALA A 106 -20.91 20.34 -1.62
CA ALA A 106 -20.39 21.51 -2.31
C ALA A 106 -18.89 21.72 -2.08
N GLN A 107 -18.38 21.45 -0.86
CA GLN A 107 -16.98 21.66 -0.53
C GLN A 107 -16.08 20.63 -1.23
N LEU A 108 -16.46 19.36 -1.20
CA LEU A 108 -15.71 18.30 -1.87
C LEU A 108 -15.79 18.42 -3.40
N ARG A 109 -16.94 18.86 -3.94
CA ARG A 109 -17.06 19.15 -5.37
C ARG A 109 -16.15 20.29 -5.80
N LEU A 110 -16.03 21.36 -5.01
CA LEU A 110 -15.09 22.45 -5.31
C LEU A 110 -13.64 21.96 -5.28
N ALA A 111 -13.27 21.16 -4.27
CA ALA A 111 -11.94 20.54 -4.20
C ALA A 111 -11.67 19.61 -5.41
N ALA A 112 -12.66 18.79 -5.80
CA ALA A 112 -12.56 17.94 -6.99
C ALA A 112 -12.35 18.78 -8.26
N ILE A 113 -13.12 19.85 -8.44
CA ILE A 113 -12.98 20.76 -9.59
C ILE A 113 -11.61 21.44 -9.61
N GLN A 114 -11.08 21.84 -8.44
CA GLN A 114 -9.75 22.44 -8.34
C GLN A 114 -8.63 21.45 -8.71
N SER A 115 -8.82 20.15 -8.43
CA SER A 115 -7.87 19.10 -8.80
C SER A 115 -7.87 18.73 -10.29
N LEU A 116 -8.83 19.22 -11.09
CA LEU A 116 -8.91 18.92 -12.53
C LEU A 116 -7.98 19.84 -13.34
N LYS A 117 -6.99 19.23 -14.03
CA LYS A 117 -6.03 19.94 -14.90
C LYS A 117 -6.67 20.69 -16.07
N ASN A 118 -7.75 20.15 -16.62
CA ASN A 118 -8.44 20.72 -17.78
C ASN A 118 -9.78 21.30 -17.35
N LYS A 119 -9.79 22.55 -16.91
CA LYS A 119 -11.03 23.30 -16.66
C LYS A 119 -11.79 23.43 -17.98
N THR A 120 -12.77 22.56 -18.16
CA THR A 120 -13.61 22.52 -19.35
C THR A 120 -14.79 23.46 -19.14
N THR A 121 -15.09 24.31 -20.12
CA THR A 121 -16.20 25.28 -20.05
C THR A 121 -17.58 24.64 -20.22
N ASP A 122 -17.62 23.39 -20.69
CA ASP A 122 -18.83 22.58 -20.84
C ASP A 122 -19.21 21.92 -19.50
N ALA A 123 -20.35 22.35 -18.94
CA ALA A 123 -20.87 21.89 -17.66
C ALA A 123 -21.13 20.37 -17.62
N ASN A 124 -21.51 19.76 -18.74
CA ASN A 124 -21.79 18.31 -18.80
C ASN A 124 -20.49 17.50 -18.70
N LYS A 125 -19.45 17.93 -19.44
CA LYS A 125 -18.12 17.30 -19.38
C LYS A 125 -17.48 17.48 -18.00
N GLN A 126 -17.63 18.67 -17.40
CA GLN A 126 -17.11 18.93 -16.06
C GLN A 126 -17.76 18.01 -15.02
N THR A 127 -19.08 17.82 -15.09
CA THR A 127 -19.80 16.92 -14.17
C THR A 127 -19.30 15.48 -14.28
N GLN A 128 -19.08 14.97 -15.50
CA GLN A 128 -18.53 13.63 -15.72
C GLN A 128 -17.09 13.49 -15.19
N LEU A 129 -16.24 14.51 -15.38
CA LEU A 129 -14.87 14.51 -14.87
C LEU A 129 -14.83 14.53 -13.34
N VAL A 130 -15.68 15.32 -12.70
CA VAL A 130 -15.82 15.36 -11.24
C VAL A 130 -16.28 13.99 -10.72
N ALA A 131 -17.29 13.38 -11.33
CA ALA A 131 -17.75 12.05 -10.95
C ALA A 131 -16.62 11.01 -11.02
N ARG A 132 -15.82 11.02 -12.11
CA ARG A 132 -14.64 10.15 -12.24
C ARG A 132 -13.60 10.40 -11.14
N GLN A 133 -13.40 11.66 -10.75
CA GLN A 133 -12.46 12.02 -9.69
C GLN A 133 -12.92 11.48 -8.33
N PHE A 134 -14.21 11.58 -8.02
CA PHE A 134 -14.79 10.94 -6.84
C PHE A 134 -14.63 9.42 -6.89
N SER A 135 -14.98 8.77 -8.00
CA SER A 135 -14.80 7.30 -8.13
C SER A 135 -13.34 6.89 -7.92
N TYR A 136 -12.39 7.66 -8.44
CA TYR A 136 -10.96 7.44 -8.19
C TYR A 136 -10.58 7.60 -6.72
N GLY A 137 -11.05 8.66 -6.06
CA GLY A 137 -10.80 8.91 -4.64
C GLY A 137 -11.35 7.80 -3.74
N PHE A 138 -12.60 7.38 -3.97
CA PHE A 138 -13.21 6.27 -3.24
C PHE A 138 -12.46 4.95 -3.46
N LYS A 139 -12.09 4.65 -4.71
CA LYS A 139 -11.28 3.46 -5.02
C LYS A 139 -9.94 3.47 -4.26
N ARG A 140 -9.25 4.61 -4.26
CA ARG A 140 -8.00 4.80 -3.49
C ARG A 140 -8.19 4.56 -1.99
N MET A 141 -9.30 5.01 -1.42
CA MET A 141 -9.57 4.81 0.02
C MET A 141 -9.90 3.37 0.37
N VAL A 142 -10.56 2.65 -0.54
CA VAL A 142 -10.76 1.21 -0.39
C VAL A 142 -9.42 0.47 -0.47
N GLU A 143 -8.57 0.82 -1.45
CA GLU A 143 -7.22 0.26 -1.59
C GLU A 143 -6.32 0.56 -0.39
N GLN A 144 -6.56 1.65 0.34
CA GLN A 144 -5.86 1.99 1.59
C GLN A 144 -6.47 1.32 2.83
N GLY A 145 -7.64 0.68 2.71
CA GLY A 145 -8.35 0.07 3.83
C GLY A 145 -9.03 1.06 4.78
N ILE A 146 -9.31 2.29 4.32
CA ILE A 146 -10.06 3.29 5.09
C ILE A 146 -11.56 3.07 4.92
N LEU A 147 -11.98 2.61 3.74
CA LEU A 147 -13.35 2.27 3.42
C LEU A 147 -13.45 0.79 3.04
N ALA A 148 -14.53 0.13 3.47
CA ALA A 148 -14.95 -1.15 2.96
C ALA A 148 -16.23 -1.00 2.16
N LEU A 149 -16.35 -1.71 1.05
CA LEU A 149 -17.58 -1.75 0.27
C LEU A 149 -18.59 -2.65 0.97
N ARG A 150 -19.76 -2.12 1.32
CA ARG A 150 -20.81 -2.88 2.00
C ARG A 150 -21.83 -3.44 1.03
N ASP A 151 -22.27 -2.61 0.09
CA ASP A 151 -23.24 -2.99 -0.93
C ASP A 151 -22.88 -2.30 -2.25
N GLU A 152 -22.71 -3.13 -3.28
CA GLU A 152 -22.38 -2.73 -4.65
C GLU A 152 -23.57 -2.07 -5.36
N GLU A 153 -24.81 -2.41 -5.00
CA GLU A 153 -25.99 -1.86 -5.68
C GLU A 153 -26.33 -0.44 -5.20
N SER A 154 -26.11 -0.17 -3.91
CA SER A 154 -26.40 1.14 -3.29
C SER A 154 -25.21 2.09 -3.22
N ASP A 155 -24.03 1.70 -3.74
CA ASP A 155 -22.76 2.42 -3.61
C ASP A 155 -22.49 2.87 -2.16
N THR A 156 -22.74 1.95 -1.21
CA THR A 156 -22.54 2.22 0.22
C THR A 156 -21.24 1.63 0.72
N TYR A 157 -20.51 2.48 1.43
CA TYR A 157 -19.21 2.18 2.01
C TYR A 157 -19.30 2.29 3.52
N GLU A 158 -18.53 1.47 4.22
CA GLU A 158 -18.37 1.56 5.65
C GLU A 158 -16.97 2.09 5.98
N LYS A 159 -16.91 3.06 6.90
CA LYS A 159 -15.64 3.55 7.43
C LYS A 159 -14.99 2.49 8.32
N ILE A 160 -13.76 2.12 8.00
CA ILE A 160 -12.96 1.18 8.78
C ILE A 160 -12.01 1.96 9.69
N THR A 161 -12.19 1.81 11.01
CA THR A 161 -11.30 2.36 12.04
C THR A 161 -10.89 1.27 13.01
N HIS A 162 -9.67 1.39 13.54
CA HIS A 162 -9.16 0.44 14.54
C HIS A 162 -10.11 0.35 15.74
N GLN A 163 -10.51 1.50 16.31
CA GLN A 163 -11.35 1.57 17.50
C GLN A 163 -12.81 1.19 17.23
N GLY A 164 -13.31 1.42 16.00
CA GLY A 164 -14.72 1.25 15.68
C GLY A 164 -15.11 -0.17 15.26
N ASN A 165 -14.28 -0.84 14.47
CA ASN A 165 -14.64 -2.13 13.89
C ASN A 165 -13.46 -3.10 13.73
N LEU A 166 -12.35 -2.65 13.12
CA LEU A 166 -11.26 -3.55 12.76
C LEU A 166 -10.57 -4.18 13.98
N GLY A 167 -10.29 -3.40 15.02
CA GLY A 167 -9.60 -3.88 16.22
C GLY A 167 -10.44 -4.89 17.00
N ILE A 168 -11.75 -4.61 17.15
CA ILE A 168 -12.69 -5.50 17.85
C ILE A 168 -12.77 -6.85 17.15
N GLU A 169 -12.91 -6.85 15.82
CA GLU A 169 -13.02 -8.09 15.04
C GLU A 169 -11.74 -8.93 15.11
N ILE A 170 -10.57 -8.29 14.96
CA ILE A 170 -9.28 -8.97 15.10
C ILE A 170 -9.15 -9.64 16.47
N LEU A 171 -9.54 -8.92 17.52
CA LEU A 171 -9.48 -9.41 18.89
C LEU A 171 -10.47 -10.56 19.12
N GLU A 172 -11.66 -10.52 18.52
CA GLU A 172 -12.61 -11.64 18.55
C GLU A 172 -12.06 -12.88 17.85
N ILE A 173 -11.46 -12.74 16.67
CA ILE A 173 -10.81 -13.85 15.95
C ILE A 173 -9.72 -14.48 16.83
N ILE A 174 -8.84 -13.66 17.40
CA ILE A 174 -7.76 -14.15 18.27
C ILE A 174 -8.33 -14.86 19.50
N ARG A 175 -9.38 -14.32 20.14
CA ARG A 175 -10.03 -14.94 21.30
C ARG A 175 -10.70 -16.27 20.97
N GLN A 176 -11.44 -16.34 19.87
CA GLN A 176 -12.16 -17.54 19.46
C GLN A 176 -11.18 -18.68 19.16
N GLU A 177 -10.13 -18.38 18.40
CA GLU A 177 -9.15 -19.37 17.97
C GLU A 177 -8.24 -19.78 19.14
N SER A 178 -7.89 -18.85 20.04
CA SER A 178 -7.15 -19.19 21.28
C SER A 178 -7.95 -20.13 22.19
N ARG A 179 -9.29 -20.09 22.16
CA ARG A 179 -10.16 -21.00 22.91
C ARG A 179 -10.36 -22.36 22.22
N GLN A 180 -10.40 -22.37 20.88
CA GLN A 180 -10.61 -23.59 20.10
C GLN A 180 -9.33 -24.39 19.87
N ALA A 181 -8.17 -23.74 19.93
CA ALA A 181 -6.88 -24.38 19.75
C ALA A 181 -6.61 -25.42 20.85
N LYS A 182 -6.95 -26.68 20.54
CA LYS A 182 -6.40 -27.88 21.20
C LYS A 182 -4.92 -28.12 20.83
N SER A 183 -4.32 -27.20 20.06
CA SER A 183 -2.95 -27.29 19.56
C SER A 183 -1.92 -27.03 20.67
N ARG A 184 -0.75 -27.66 20.55
CA ARG A 184 0.38 -27.53 21.49
C ARG A 184 0.98 -26.12 21.55
N MET A 185 0.71 -25.27 20.57
CA MET A 185 1.19 -23.89 20.53
C MET A 185 0.11 -22.93 21.03
N LYS A 186 0.44 -22.16 22.08
CA LYS A 186 -0.40 -21.06 22.55
C LYS A 186 -0.27 -19.90 21.56
N GLY A 187 -1.39 -19.41 21.03
CA GLY A 187 -1.44 -18.22 20.18
C GLY A 187 -1.89 -18.49 18.75
N VAL A 188 -2.26 -17.41 18.07
CA VAL A 188 -2.81 -17.38 16.71
C VAL A 188 -1.80 -16.67 15.80
N SER A 189 -1.47 -17.28 14.66
CA SER A 189 -0.56 -16.67 13.68
C SER A 189 -1.18 -15.42 13.06
N GLN A 190 -0.37 -14.41 12.82
CA GLN A 190 -0.74 -13.17 12.13
C GLN A 190 -1.37 -13.45 10.76
N ASP A 191 -0.81 -14.38 9.98
CA ASP A 191 -1.33 -14.72 8.66
C ASP A 191 -2.70 -15.40 8.74
N PHE A 192 -2.94 -16.16 9.82
CA PHE A 192 -4.24 -16.76 10.08
C PHE A 192 -5.29 -15.70 10.40
N VAL A 193 -4.96 -14.70 11.22
CA VAL A 193 -5.86 -13.57 11.51
C VAL A 193 -6.22 -12.82 10.22
N VAL A 194 -5.23 -12.54 9.38
CA VAL A 194 -5.44 -11.88 8.08
C VAL A 194 -6.39 -12.70 7.20
N LEU A 195 -6.15 -14.01 7.09
CA LEU A 195 -6.97 -14.91 6.30
C LEU A 195 -8.43 -14.93 6.80
N ARG A 196 -8.63 -15.12 8.11
CA ARG A 196 -9.97 -15.12 8.72
C ARG A 196 -10.71 -13.81 8.54
N LEU A 197 -10.02 -12.69 8.68
CA LEU A 197 -10.63 -11.38 8.49
C LEU A 197 -11.06 -11.18 7.02
N GLN A 198 -10.24 -11.64 6.07
CA GLN A 198 -10.54 -11.54 4.64
C GLN A 198 -11.62 -12.52 4.15
N GLU A 199 -11.87 -13.61 4.89
CA GLU A 199 -13.05 -14.48 4.66
C GLU A 199 -14.36 -13.74 4.92
N GLN A 200 -14.35 -12.73 5.78
CA GLN A 200 -15.52 -11.89 6.02
C GLN A 200 -15.70 -10.89 4.87
N GLN A 201 -16.87 -10.90 4.23
CA GLN A 201 -17.19 -9.99 3.11
C GLN A 201 -16.91 -8.52 3.45
N ARG A 202 -17.13 -8.12 4.71
CA ARG A 202 -16.91 -6.77 5.23
C ARG A 202 -15.45 -6.32 5.16
N PHE A 203 -14.48 -7.22 5.32
CA PHE A 203 -13.06 -6.85 5.35
C PHE A 203 -12.24 -7.48 4.22
N GLN A 204 -12.89 -8.14 3.26
CA GLN A 204 -12.24 -8.84 2.14
C GLN A 204 -11.23 -7.98 1.38
N ARG A 205 -11.52 -6.69 1.20
CA ARG A 205 -10.67 -5.74 0.46
C ARG A 205 -9.69 -4.96 1.34
N VAL A 206 -9.64 -5.22 2.65
CA VAL A 206 -8.74 -4.51 3.56
C VAL A 206 -7.30 -5.00 3.34
N PRO A 207 -6.33 -4.10 3.12
CA PRO A 207 -4.93 -4.47 2.91
C PRO A 207 -4.32 -5.14 4.14
N LYS A 208 -3.48 -6.16 3.91
CA LYS A 208 -2.73 -6.86 4.95
C LYS A 208 -1.97 -5.90 5.87
N LEU A 209 -1.34 -4.87 5.30
CA LEU A 209 -0.57 -3.87 6.05
C LEU A 209 -1.43 -3.17 7.12
N ARG A 210 -2.68 -2.83 6.78
CA ARG A 210 -3.59 -2.16 7.72
C ARG A 210 -4.03 -3.06 8.87
N ILE A 211 -4.21 -4.36 8.58
CA ILE A 211 -4.53 -5.37 9.59
C ILE A 211 -3.35 -5.53 10.55
N ILE A 212 -2.12 -5.59 10.04
CA ILE A 212 -0.90 -5.69 10.86
C ILE A 212 -0.74 -4.47 11.77
N GLU A 213 -0.92 -3.26 11.24
CA GLU A 213 -0.89 -2.03 12.06
C GLU A 213 -1.92 -2.09 13.19
N SER A 214 -3.12 -2.60 12.90
CA SER A 214 -4.18 -2.76 13.91
C SER A 214 -3.81 -3.80 14.98
N ILE A 215 -3.18 -4.92 14.60
CA ILE A 215 -2.66 -5.92 15.55
C ILE A 215 -1.57 -5.29 16.45
N GLN A 216 -0.65 -4.53 15.87
CA GLN A 216 0.39 -3.83 16.64
C GLN A 216 -0.22 -2.82 17.63
N GLN A 217 -1.29 -2.12 17.23
CA GLN A 217 -2.03 -1.24 18.13
C GLN A 217 -2.65 -2.00 19.30
N LEU A 218 -3.31 -3.14 19.06
CA LEU A 218 -3.85 -3.99 20.13
C LEU A 218 -2.76 -4.51 21.09
N ASN A 219 -1.56 -4.80 20.56
CA ASN A 219 -0.42 -5.21 21.38
C ASN A 219 0.08 -4.03 22.25
N SER A 220 0.05 -2.81 21.70
CA SER A 220 0.44 -1.60 22.44
C SER A 220 -0.55 -1.21 23.55
N THR A 221 -1.84 -1.51 23.37
CA THR A 221 -2.89 -1.30 24.39
C THR A 221 -2.96 -2.45 25.41
N ALA A 222 -2.13 -3.49 25.24
CA ALA A 222 -2.11 -4.70 26.06
C ALA A 222 -3.45 -5.48 26.04
N ASP A 223 -4.24 -5.37 24.96
CA ASP A 223 -5.42 -6.20 24.74
C ASP A 223 -5.05 -7.60 24.24
N ILE A 224 -3.90 -7.70 23.58
CA ILE A 224 -3.24 -8.95 23.15
C ILE A 224 -1.76 -8.88 23.54
N TYR A 225 -1.11 -10.04 23.59
CA TYR A 225 0.34 -10.14 23.78
C TYR A 225 0.97 -11.07 22.74
N SER A 226 2.21 -10.77 22.34
CA SER A 226 2.98 -11.61 21.43
C SER A 226 3.54 -12.84 22.16
N VAL A 227 3.20 -14.04 21.69
CA VAL A 227 3.81 -15.30 22.14
C VAL A 227 5.11 -15.56 21.39
N ASP A 228 5.15 -15.18 20.11
CA ASP A 228 6.29 -15.28 19.21
C ASP A 228 6.25 -14.11 18.21
N ALA A 229 7.28 -13.93 17.38
CA ALA A 229 7.40 -12.83 16.41
C ALA A 229 6.17 -12.66 15.51
N THR A 230 5.44 -13.73 15.22
CA THR A 230 4.24 -13.74 14.36
C THR A 230 3.00 -14.32 15.04
N HIS A 231 3.05 -14.64 16.33
CA HIS A 231 1.94 -15.28 17.04
C HIS A 231 1.45 -14.43 18.20
N TYR A 232 0.13 -14.26 18.29
CA TYR A 232 -0.53 -13.42 19.28
C TYR A 232 -1.58 -14.18 20.07
N ALA A 233 -1.71 -13.87 21.35
CA ALA A 233 -2.77 -14.38 22.21
C ALA A 233 -3.50 -13.22 22.87
N ALA A 234 -4.81 -13.37 23.07
CA ALA A 234 -5.58 -12.40 23.83
C ALA A 234 -5.28 -12.54 25.33
N VAL A 235 -5.26 -11.41 26.05
CA VAL A 235 -5.15 -11.37 27.52
C VAL A 235 -6.39 -11.98 28.18
#